data_AF-A0A353J919-F1
#
_entry.id   AF-A0A353J919-F1
#
_cell.length_a   1.000
_cell.length_b   1.000
_cell.length_c   1.000
_cell.angle_alpha   90.00
_cell.angle_beta   90.00
_cell.angle_gamma   90.00
#
_symmetry.space_group_name_H-M   'P 1'
#
loop_
_entity.id
_entity.type
_entity.pdbx_description
1 polymer ?
#
loop_
_entity_poly.entity_id
_entity_poly.type
_entity_poly.pdbx_seq_one_letter_code
_entity_poly.pdbx_strand_id
1 'polypeptide(L)'
;MNYKQKLEVLNEKNISVWDITIANSVQCLFDNSIDDEEFEQLCSHASYLGLKDSNNLNPDCYVEMLHALRREKSWEEIDQMDKWYLLELAAGYAD
;
A
#
# COMPACT_ATOMS: atom_id res chain seq x y z
N MET A 1 18.68 17.00 8.59
CA MET A 1 17.24 17.29 8.78
C MET A 1 16.74 16.51 9.97
N ASN A 2 16.11 17.17 10.95
CA ASN A 2 15.49 16.48 12.10
C ASN A 2 14.09 15.93 11.75
N TYR A 3 13.47 15.16 12.66
CA TYR A 3 12.16 14.57 12.41
C TYR A 3 11.04 15.59 12.18
N LYS A 4 11.05 16.72 12.90
CA LYS A 4 10.06 17.79 12.70
C LYS A 4 10.16 18.39 11.30
N GLN A 5 11.37 18.68 10.84
CA GLN A 5 11.63 19.20 9.50
C GLN A 5 11.25 18.20 8.40
N LYS A 6 11.46 16.89 8.64
CA LYS A 6 10.99 15.84 7.72
C LYS A 6 9.46 15.88 7.58
N LEU A 7 8.73 15.95 8.71
CA LEU A 7 7.27 16.00 8.70
C LEU A 7 6.74 17.29 8.06
N GLU A 8 7.39 18.42 8.27
CA GLU A 8 7.05 19.70 7.63
C GLU A 8 7.14 19.58 6.09
N VAL A 9 8.24 19.02 5.57
CA VAL A 9 8.42 18.80 4.12
C VAL A 9 7.35 17.87 3.54
N LEU A 10 6.98 16.82 4.27
CA LEU A 10 5.94 15.88 3.83
C LEU A 10 4.57 16.55 3.79
N ASN A 11 4.24 17.32 4.83
CA ASN A 11 2.99 18.07 4.90
C ASN A 11 2.89 19.14 3.81
N GLU A 12 3.99 19.86 3.51
CA GLU A 12 4.06 20.80 2.39
C GLU A 12 3.79 20.14 1.04
N LYS A 13 4.14 18.85 0.91
CA LYS A 13 3.89 18.03 -0.28
C LYS A 13 2.55 17.29 -0.24
N ASN A 14 1.75 17.47 0.81
CA ASN A 14 0.49 16.76 1.05
C ASN A 14 0.66 15.22 1.06
N ILE A 15 1.81 14.74 1.54
CA ILE A 15 2.11 13.32 1.70
C ILE A 15 1.85 12.94 3.16
N SER A 16 1.01 11.93 3.38
CA SER A 16 0.72 11.47 4.74
C SER A 16 1.81 10.54 5.26
N VAL A 17 1.93 10.43 6.59
CA VAL A 17 2.81 9.43 7.22
C VAL A 17 2.40 8.00 6.83
N TRP A 18 1.10 7.79 6.55
CA TRP A 18 0.58 6.52 6.08
C TRP A 18 1.15 6.14 4.71
N ASP A 19 1.15 7.07 3.76
CA ASP A 19 1.70 6.85 2.41
C ASP A 19 3.18 6.46 2.46
N ILE A 20 3.95 7.05 3.37
CA ILE A 20 5.37 6.70 3.57
C ILE A 20 5.52 5.30 4.16
N THR A 21 4.62 4.92 5.07
CA THR A 21 4.67 3.61 5.69
C THR A 21 4.39 2.53 4.64
N ILE A 22 3.38 2.75 3.80
CA ILE A 22 3.05 1.89 2.65
C ILE A 22 4.21 1.83 1.66
N ALA A 23 4.78 2.98 1.26
CA ALA A 23 5.92 3.02 0.35
C ALA A 23 7.14 2.26 0.90
N ASN A 24 7.39 2.38 2.21
CA ASN A 24 8.44 1.61 2.87
C ASN A 24 8.14 0.11 2.86
N SER A 25 6.89 -0.31 3.09
CA SER A 25 6.48 -1.72 2.97
C SER A 25 6.69 -2.26 1.56
N VAL A 26 6.22 -1.56 0.53
CA VAL A 26 6.44 -1.93 -0.88
C VAL A 26 7.94 -2.06 -1.17
N GLN A 27 8.74 -1.09 -0.73
CA GLN A 27 10.18 -1.12 -0.93
C GLN A 27 10.83 -2.31 -0.19
N CYS A 28 10.53 -2.52 1.09
CA CYS A 28 11.13 -3.60 1.87
C CYS A 28 10.78 -4.99 1.32
N LEU A 29 9.55 -5.17 0.82
CA LEU A 29 9.08 -6.45 0.28
C LEU A 29 9.56 -6.68 -1.16
N PHE A 30 9.68 -5.62 -1.97
CA PHE A 30 9.78 -5.74 -3.42
C PHE A 30 10.83 -4.84 -4.11
N ASP A 31 11.80 -4.25 -3.37
CA ASP A 31 12.78 -3.24 -3.83
C ASP A 31 13.39 -3.44 -5.24
N ASN A 32 13.58 -4.69 -5.67
CA ASN A 32 14.19 -5.01 -6.97
C ASN A 32 13.33 -5.95 -7.83
N SER A 33 12.09 -6.22 -7.43
CA SER A 33 11.18 -7.13 -8.15
C SER A 33 10.08 -6.42 -8.94
N ILE A 34 9.92 -5.11 -8.75
CA ILE A 34 8.95 -4.27 -9.44
C ILE A 34 9.62 -3.01 -9.99
N ASP A 35 9.04 -2.42 -11.04
CA ASP A 35 9.49 -1.15 -11.60
C ASP A 35 8.78 0.04 -10.91
N ASP A 36 9.16 1.26 -11.29
CA ASP A 36 8.63 2.48 -10.69
C ASP A 36 7.10 2.62 -10.91
N GLU A 37 6.58 2.18 -12.06
CA GLU A 37 5.15 2.25 -12.37
C GLU A 37 4.36 1.31 -11.45
N GLU A 38 4.80 0.06 -11.34
CA GLU A 38 4.17 -0.94 -10.49
C GLU A 38 4.32 -0.59 -9.00
N PHE A 39 5.44 0.03 -8.60
CA PHE A 39 5.63 0.58 -7.26
C PHE A 39 4.59 1.66 -6.92
N GLU A 40 4.41 2.64 -7.82
CA GLU A 40 3.44 3.72 -7.61
C GLU A 40 2.00 3.18 -7.53
N GLN A 41 1.66 2.22 -8.38
CA GLN A 41 0.35 1.57 -8.36
C GLN A 41 0.11 0.80 -7.06
N LEU A 42 1.07 -0.02 -6.62
CA LEU A 42 0.96 -0.74 -5.34
C LEU A 42 0.76 0.21 -4.16
N CYS A 43 1.54 1.30 -4.11
CA CYS A 43 1.41 2.30 -3.06
C CYS A 43 0.03 2.95 -3.05
N SER A 44 -0.48 3.34 -4.22
CA SER A 44 -1.78 4.00 -4.36
C SER A 44 -2.92 3.09 -3.88
N HIS A 45 -2.96 1.85 -4.36
CA HIS A 45 -4.01 0.90 -4.02
C HIS A 45 -3.95 0.46 -2.54
N ALA A 46 -2.75 0.22 -2.02
CA ALA A 46 -2.57 -0.16 -0.61
C ALA A 46 -2.93 0.99 0.33
N SER A 47 -2.56 2.24 0.00
CA SER A 47 -2.96 3.42 0.78
C SER A 47 -4.49 3.58 0.80
N TYR A 48 -5.15 3.44 -0.36
CA TYR A 48 -6.60 3.49 -0.48
C TYR A 48 -7.32 2.43 0.37
N LEU A 49 -6.84 1.18 0.37
CA LEU A 49 -7.42 0.11 1.20
C LEU A 49 -7.17 0.35 2.68
N GLY A 50 -5.94 0.71 3.06
CA GLY A 50 -5.56 0.99 4.43
C GLY A 50 -6.38 2.11 5.07
N LEU A 51 -6.69 3.17 4.32
CA LEU A 51 -7.57 4.25 4.80
C LEU A 51 -9.03 3.80 5.04
N LYS A 52 -9.44 2.67 4.48
CA LYS A 52 -10.79 2.11 4.60
C LYS A 52 -10.87 0.93 5.55
N ASP A 53 -9.73 0.43 6.02
CA ASP A 53 -9.69 -0.68 6.96
C ASP A 53 -9.96 -0.20 8.39
N SER A 54 -11.03 -0.70 9.00
CA SER A 54 -11.32 -0.44 10.41
C SER A 54 -10.48 -1.30 11.37
N ASN A 55 -9.85 -2.36 10.86
CA ASN A 55 -9.09 -3.31 11.68
C ASN A 55 -7.62 -2.91 11.85
N ASN A 56 -7.17 -1.86 11.14
CA ASN A 56 -5.79 -1.37 11.15
C ASN A 56 -4.75 -2.48 10.91
N LEU A 57 -4.95 -3.29 9.86
CA LEU A 57 -3.96 -4.28 9.45
C LEU A 57 -2.61 -3.59 9.15
N ASN A 58 -1.52 -4.35 9.31
CA ASN A 58 -0.19 -3.90 8.93
C ASN A 58 -0.19 -3.56 7.42
N PRO A 59 0.35 -2.39 7.00
CA PRO A 59 0.73 -2.07 5.62
C PRO A 59 1.19 -3.25 4.76
N ASP A 60 2.06 -4.11 5.31
CA ASP A 60 2.61 -5.28 4.61
C ASP A 60 1.50 -6.21 4.10
N CYS A 61 0.42 -6.39 4.87
CA CYS A 61 -0.69 -7.27 4.51
C CYS A 61 -1.40 -6.82 3.22
N TYR A 62 -1.66 -5.51 3.06
CA TYR A 62 -2.27 -5.00 1.83
C TYR A 62 -1.31 -5.12 0.64
N VAL A 63 -0.04 -4.80 0.88
CA VAL A 63 1.00 -4.78 -0.15
C VAL A 63 1.26 -6.19 -0.70
N GLU A 64 1.41 -7.18 0.17
CA GLU A 64 1.59 -8.57 -0.24
C GLU A 64 0.36 -9.11 -0.96
N MET A 65 -0.84 -8.86 -0.42
CA MET A 65 -2.10 -9.30 -1.03
C MET A 65 -2.30 -8.70 -2.42
N LEU A 66 -2.11 -7.38 -2.58
CA LEU A 66 -2.26 -6.71 -3.86
C LEU A 66 -1.22 -7.18 -4.87
N HIS A 67 0.04 -7.33 -4.46
CA HIS A 67 1.09 -7.87 -5.31
C HIS A 67 0.78 -9.32 -5.73
N ALA A 68 0.25 -10.16 -4.84
CA ALA A 68 -0.17 -11.51 -5.16
C ALA A 68 -1.33 -11.52 -6.18
N LEU A 69 -2.36 -10.70 -5.99
CA LEU A 69 -3.47 -10.56 -6.95
C LEU A 69 -2.99 -10.07 -8.31
N ARG A 70 -2.04 -9.13 -8.33
CA ARG A 70 -1.51 -8.53 -9.55
C ARG A 70 -0.83 -9.54 -10.47
N ARG A 71 -0.28 -10.63 -9.92
CA ARG A 71 0.28 -11.73 -10.71
C ARG A 71 -0.75 -12.43 -11.59
N GLU A 72 -2.03 -12.31 -11.25
CA GLU A 72 -3.14 -12.98 -11.92
C GLU A 72 -4.15 -12.01 -12.55
N LYS A 73 -4.14 -10.74 -12.14
CA LYS A 73 -5.13 -9.72 -12.51
C LYS A 73 -4.49 -8.39 -12.90
N SER A 74 -5.15 -7.64 -13.78
CA SER A 74 -4.78 -6.23 -14.03
C SER A 74 -5.28 -5.32 -12.90
N TRP A 75 -4.75 -4.10 -12.83
CA TRP A 75 -5.21 -3.11 -11.87
C TRP A 75 -6.69 -2.75 -12.07
N GLU A 76 -7.16 -2.65 -13.32
CA GLU A 76 -8.57 -2.40 -13.62
C GLU A 76 -9.50 -3.51 -13.14
N GLU A 77 -9.03 -4.77 -13.18
CA GLU A 77 -9.78 -5.90 -12.63
C GLU A 77 -9.83 -5.84 -11.10
N ILE A 78 -8.71 -5.50 -10.46
CA ILE A 78 -8.61 -5.35 -8.99
C ILE A 78 -9.49 -4.19 -8.51
N ASP A 79 -9.50 -3.07 -9.20
CA ASP A 79 -10.31 -1.89 -8.87
C ASP A 79 -11.82 -2.16 -8.92
N GLN A 80 -12.24 -3.15 -9.69
CA GLN A 80 -13.64 -3.58 -9.78
C GLN A 80 -14.02 -4.59 -8.70
N MET A 81 -13.05 -5.15 -7.96
CA MET A 81 -13.32 -6.08 -6.88
C MET A 81 -13.95 -5.36 -5.69
N ASP A 82 -14.79 -6.08 -4.95
CA ASP A 82 -15.38 -5.53 -3.73
C ASP A 82 -14.28 -5.24 -2.70
N LYS A 83 -14.27 -4.01 -2.17
CA LYS A 83 -13.25 -3.58 -1.23
C LYS A 83 -13.25 -4.39 0.07
N TRP A 84 -14.40 -4.88 0.54
CA TRP A 84 -14.46 -5.66 1.78
C TRP A 84 -13.89 -7.04 1.56
N TYR A 85 -14.14 -7.61 0.39
CA TYR A 85 -13.46 -8.83 -0.05
C TYR A 85 -11.93 -8.63 -0.11
N LEU A 86 -11.44 -7.52 -0.66
CA LEU A 86 -10.00 -7.21 -0.66
C LEU A 86 -9.44 -7.09 0.76
N LEU A 87 -10.16 -6.46 1.68
CA LEU A 87 -9.74 -6.36 3.08
C LEU A 87 -9.73 -7.72 3.80
N GLU A 88 -10.71 -8.58 3.51
CA GLU A 88 -10.74 -9.97 4.02
C GLU A 88 -9.56 -10.78 3.49
N LEU A 89 -9.23 -10.64 2.21
CA LEU A 89 -8.03 -11.25 1.63
C LEU A 89 -6.75 -10.75 2.29
N ALA A 90 -6.62 -9.44 2.50
CA ALA A 90 -5.46 -8.84 3.16
C ALA A 90 -5.31 -9.34 4.60
N ALA A 91 -6.41 -9.52 5.33
CA ALA A 91 -6.38 -10.09 6.68
C ALA A 91 -5.78 -11.49 6.73
N GLY A 92 -5.86 -12.27 5.64
CA GLY A 92 -5.19 -13.57 5.51
C GLY A 92 -3.65 -13.51 5.47
N TYR A 93 -3.07 -12.32 5.34
CA TYR A 93 -1.62 -12.07 5.39
C TYR A 93 -1.16 -11.49 6.74
N ALA A 94 -2.02 -11.52 7.76
CA ALA A 94 -1.71 -10.98 9.08
C ALA A 94 -1.02 -11.98 10.05
N ASP A 95 -0.72 -13.20 9.57
CA ASP A 95 -0.10 -14.30 10.34
C ASP A 95 1.43 -14.17 10.49
#